data_AF-A0A0F2PZ94-F1
#
_entry.id   AF-A0A0F2PZ94-F1
#
_cell.length_a   1.000
_cell.length_b   1.000
_cell.length_c   1.000
_cell.angle_alpha   90.00
_cell.angle_beta   90.00
_cell.angle_gamma   90.00
#
_symmetry.space_group_name_H-M   'P 1'
#
loop_
_entity.id
_entity.type
_entity.pdbx_description
1 polymer ?
#
loop_
_entity_poly.entity_id
_entity_poly.type
_entity_poly.pdbx_seq_one_letter_code
_entity_poly.pdbx_strand_id
1 'polypeptide(L)' 'MSQITTAEMLQIRELLQMETNSVAKAKATQTLIKDDEFLTLAKSGVQASEARIKALKQFISENDIITSEVH' A
#
# COMPACT_ATOMS: atom_id res chain seq x y z
N MET A 1 4.85 -1.97 23.23
CA MET A 1 4.80 -1.98 21.75
C MET A 1 6.23 -2.18 21.27
N SER A 2 6.52 -3.19 20.46
CA SER A 2 7.86 -3.31 19.86
C SER A 2 8.14 -2.03 19.09
N GLN A 3 9.27 -1.38 19.37
CA GLN A 3 9.71 -0.25 18.58
C GLN A 3 10.12 -0.77 17.20
N ILE A 4 9.50 -0.22 16.16
CA ILE A 4 9.88 -0.51 14.77
C ILE A 4 11.24 0.10 14.53
N THR A 5 12.19 -0.73 14.12
CA THR A 5 13.54 -0.27 13.77
C THR A 5 13.51 0.53 12.47
N THR A 6 14.52 1.38 12.25
CA THR A 6 14.67 2.13 10.99
C THR A 6 14.71 1.21 9.77
N ALA A 7 15.30 0.02 9.90
CA ALA A 7 15.37 -0.98 8.83
C ALA A 7 13.99 -1.55 8.49
N GLU A 8 13.18 -1.90 9.50
CA GLU A 8 11.80 -2.37 9.29
C GLU A 8 10.93 -1.25 8.70
N MET A 9 11.08 -0.01 9.16
CA MET A 9 10.36 1.14 8.60
C MET A 9 10.71 1.36 7.12
N LEU A 10 11.99 1.22 6.75
CA LEU A 10 12.43 1.29 5.36
C LEU A 10 11.76 0.20 4.51
N GLN A 11 11.76 -1.05 4.99
CA GLN A 11 11.11 -2.18 4.30
C GLN A 11 9.59 -1.95 4.12
N ILE A 12 8.91 -1.41 5.13
CA ILE A 12 7.48 -1.09 5.06
C ILE A 12 7.22 0.00 4.00
N ARG A 13 8.09 1.00 3.90
CA ARG A 13 8.00 2.05 2.86
C ARG A 13 8.23 1.48 1.46
N GLU A 14 9.18 0.55 1.30
CA GLU A 14 9.40 -0.17 0.04
C GLU A 14 8.17 -1.01 -0.35
N LEU A 15 7.56 -1.72 0.60
CA LEU A 15 6.31 -2.47 0.38
C LEU A 15 5.17 -1.54 -0.05
N LEU A 16 5.02 -0.38 0.60
CA LEU A 16 4.02 0.63 0.22
C LEU A 16 4.24 1.12 -1.22
N GLN A 17 5.49 1.37 -1.61
CA GLN A 17 5.83 1.79 -2.97
C GLN A 17 5.52 0.69 -3.99
N MET A 18 5.88 -0.56 -3.69
CA MET A 18 5.60 -1.72 -4.53
C MET A 18 4.10 -1.93 -4.75
N GLU A 19 3.31 -1.86 -3.68
CA GLU A 19 1.84 -2.03 -3.74
C GLU A 19 1.20 -0.90 -4.55
N THR A 20 1.65 0.35 -4.34
CA THR A 20 1.17 1.53 -5.09
C THR A 20 1.44 1.39 -6.59
N ASN A 21 2.66 0.95 -6.95
CA ASN A 21 3.02 0.70 -8.34
C ASN A 21 2.19 -0.43 -8.96
N SER A 22 1.91 -1.48 -8.19
CA SER A 22 1.12 -2.63 -8.64
C SER A 22 -0.34 -2.24 -8.89
N VAL A 23 -0.93 -1.41 -8.02
CA VAL A 23 -2.29 -0.86 -8.23
C VAL A 23 -2.35 0.01 -9.48
N ALA A 24 -1.34 0.87 -9.70
CA ALA A 24 -1.30 1.71 -10.89
C ALA A 24 -1.29 0.87 -12.18
N LYS A 25 -0.49 -0.20 -12.21
CA LYS A 25 -0.47 -1.17 -13.32
C LYS A 25 -1.81 -1.88 -13.48
N ALA A 26 -2.38 -2.39 -12.39
CA ALA A 26 -3.65 -3.12 -12.41
C ALA A 26 -4.79 -2.25 -12.96
N LYS A 27 -4.87 -0.97 -12.56
CA LYS A 27 -5.83 0.01 -13.09
C LYS A 27 -5.63 0.28 -14.57
N ALA A 28 -4.38 0.43 -15.03
CA ALA A 28 -4.09 0.61 -16.45
C ALA A 28 -4.55 -0.60 -17.28
N THR A 29 -4.24 -1.82 -16.81
CA THR A 29 -4.63 -3.07 -17.49
C THR A 29 -6.13 -3.35 -17.42
N GLN A 30 -6.83 -2.86 -16.39
CA GLN A 30 -8.26 -3.05 -16.21
C GLN A 30 -9.08 -2.52 -17.40
N THR A 31 -8.60 -1.45 -18.06
CA THR A 31 -9.23 -0.88 -19.25
C THR A 31 -9.23 -1.80 -20.47
N LEU A 32 -8.37 -2.82 -20.46
CA LEU A 32 -8.25 -3.81 -21.54
C LEU A 32 -9.14 -5.05 -21.31
N ILE A 33 -9.72 -5.20 -20.11
CA ILE A 33 -10.58 -6.32 -19.76
C ILE A 33 -11.96 -6.11 -20.37
N LYS A 34 -12.38 -7.04 -21.25
CA LYS A 34 -13.68 -7.02 -21.93
C LYS A 34 -14.72 -7.93 -21.29
N ASP A 35 -14.27 -8.90 -20.50
CA ASP A 35 -15.14 -9.84 -19.80
C ASP A 35 -15.63 -9.21 -18.49
N ASP A 36 -16.95 -9.14 -18.31
CA ASP A 36 -17.57 -8.39 -17.20
C ASP A 36 -17.35 -9.06 -15.84
N GLU A 37 -17.33 -10.40 -15.79
CA GLU A 37 -17.05 -11.15 -14.57
C GLU A 37 -15.61 -10.94 -14.14
N PHE A 38 -14.67 -11.03 -15.09
CA PHE A 38 -13.26 -10.78 -14.84
C PHE A 38 -12.99 -9.31 -14.49
N LEU A 39 -13.69 -8.36 -15.11
CA LEU A 39 -13.61 -6.95 -14.76
C LEU A 39 -14.06 -6.71 -13.31
N THR A 40 -15.15 -7.35 -12.90
CA THR A 40 -15.67 -7.26 -11.53
C THR A 40 -14.68 -7.82 -10.52
N LEU A 41 -14.09 -8.99 -10.82
CA LEU A 41 -13.03 -9.56 -9.98
C LEU A 41 -11.80 -8.64 -9.90
N ALA A 42 -11.36 -8.08 -11.02
CA ALA A 42 -10.24 -7.15 -11.07
C ALA A 42 -10.52 -5.87 -10.25
N LYS A 43 -11.75 -5.32 -10.31
CA LYS A 43 -12.17 -4.17 -9.48
C LYS A 43 -12.05 -4.48 -7.99
N SER A 44 -12.56 -5.64 -7.56
CA SER A 44 -12.46 -6.08 -6.17
C SER A 44 -11.01 -6.25 -5.73
N GLY A 45 -10.14 -6.80 -6.58
CA GLY A 45 -8.71 -6.93 -6.31
C GLY A 45 -8.00 -5.58 -6.16
N VAL A 46 -8.31 -4.61 -7.04
CA VAL A 46 -7.80 -3.24 -6.93
C VAL A 46 -8.26 -2.58 -5.64
N GLN A 47 -9.55 -2.68 -5.28
CA GLN A 47 -10.09 -2.12 -4.04
C GLN A 47 -9.42 -2.71 -2.79
N ALA A 48 -9.22 -4.03 -2.75
CA ALA A 48 -8.50 -4.67 -1.65
C ALA A 48 -7.05 -4.18 -1.52
N SER A 49 -6.39 -3.94 -2.65
CA SER A 49 -5.02 -3.41 -2.69
C SER A 49 -4.96 -1.94 -2.24
N GLU A 50 -5.94 -1.12 -2.61
CA GLU A 50 -6.08 0.25 -2.11
C GLU A 50 -6.32 0.30 -0.60
N ALA A 51 -7.12 -0.63 -0.06
CA ALA A 51 -7.31 -0.77 1.38
C ALA A 51 -6.00 -1.11 2.10
N ARG A 52 -5.17 -1.99 1.54
CA ARG A 52 -3.82 -2.30 2.07
C ARG A 52 -2.90 -1.08 2.02
N ILE A 53 -2.88 -0.33 0.92
CA ILE A 53 -2.11 0.92 0.80
C ILE A 53 -2.52 1.90 1.91
N LYS A 54 -3.83 2.06 2.16
CA LYS A 54 -4.33 2.94 3.21
C LYS A 54 -3.86 2.47 4.60
N ALA A 55 -3.97 1.17 4.88
CA ALA A 55 -3.52 0.59 6.14
C ALA A 55 -2.01 0.77 6.35
N LEU A 56 -1.19 0.54 5.31
CA LEU A 56 0.27 0.76 5.37
C LEU A 56 0.63 2.22 5.59
N LYS A 57 -0.05 3.16 4.90
CA LYS A 57 0.16 4.60 5.12
C LYS A 57 -0.18 5.01 6.55
N GLN A 58 -1.30 4.49 7.09
CA GLN A 58 -1.71 4.77 8.44
C GLN A 58 -0.72 4.18 9.45
N PHE A 59 -0.31 2.93 9.25
CA PHE A 59 0.69 2.28 10.09
C PHE A 59 2.02 3.05 10.09
N ILE A 60 2.51 3.49 8.93
CA ILE A 60 3.68 4.36 8.85
C ILE A 60 3.41 5.64 9.64
N SER A 61 2.31 6.36 9.40
CA SER A 61 2.03 7.62 10.12
C SER A 61 1.94 7.46 11.64
N GLU A 62 1.45 6.33 12.13
CA GLU A 62 1.33 6.04 13.58
C GLU A 62 2.67 5.66 14.22
N ASN A 63 3.61 5.13 13.44
CA ASN A 63 4.93 4.68 13.93
C ASN A 63 6.08 5.59 13.50
N ASP A 64 5.86 6.49 12.53
CA ASP A 64 6.73 7.57 12.09
C ASP A 64 6.50 8.82 12.94
N ILE A 65 6.08 8.64 14.21
CA ILE A 65 6.28 9.63 15.25
C ILE A 65 7.79 9.82 15.30
N ILE A 66 8.26 10.79 14.52
CA ILE A 66 9.57 11.38 14.61
C ILE A 66 9.72 11.63 16.11
N THR A 67 10.60 10.86 16.74
CA THR A 67 11.16 11.20 18.04
C THR A 67 11.98 12.46 17.81
N SER A 68 11.27 13.58 17.59
CA SER A 68 11.77 14.92 17.71
C SER A 68 11.70 15.29 19.19
N GLU A 69 12.32 14.46 20.02
CA GLU A 69 12.75 14.84 21.35
C GLU A 69 14.21 14.44 21.47
N VAL A 70 14.99 15.38 22.02
CA VAL A 70 16.40 15.28 22.42
C VAL A 70 17.37 15.49 21.23
N HIS A 71 17.94 16.67 20.95
CA HIS A 71 18.40 17.80 21.80
C HIS A 71 18.35 19.15 21.07
#